data_AF-A0A3N9XQ42-F1
#
_entry.id   AF-A0A3N9XQ42-F1
#
_cell.length_a   1.000
_cell.length_b   1.000
_cell.length_c   1.000
_cell.angle_alpha   90.00
_cell.angle_beta   90.00
_cell.angle_gamma   90.00
#
_symmetry.space_group_name_H-M   'P 1'
#
loop_
_entity.id
_entity.type
_entity.pdbx_description
1 polymer ?
#
loop_
_entity_poly.entity_id
_entity_poly.type
_entity_poly.pdbx_seq_one_letter_code
_entity_poly.pdbx_strand_id
1 'polypeptide(L)' 'MADTQRHAGHADIVRELIDGTAGPLPSNDNLPPEGESWWLDYRQRVEQAALDASKRSS' A
#
# COMPACT_ATOMS: atom_id res chain seq x y z
N MET A 1 19.72 -13.74 -3.84
CA MET A 1 18.80 -13.35 -2.74
C MET A 1 17.96 -12.11 -3.06
N ALA A 2 18.44 -11.14 -3.85
CA ALA A 2 17.63 -9.99 -4.27
C ALA A 2 16.46 -10.36 -5.22
N ASP A 3 16.70 -11.30 -6.14
CA ASP A 3 15.69 -11.72 -7.12
C ASP A 3 14.49 -12.43 -6.47
N THR A 4 14.75 -13.30 -5.50
CA THR A 4 13.71 -14.02 -4.75
C THR A 4 12.84 -13.08 -3.90
N GLN A 5 13.42 -12.05 -3.27
CA GLN A 5 12.67 -11.04 -2.52
C GLN A 5 11.77 -10.21 -3.44
N ARG A 6 12.24 -9.92 -4.67
CA ARG A 6 11.44 -9.23 -5.70
C ARG A 6 10.28 -10.11 -6.21
N HIS A 7 10.52 -11.40 -6.43
CA HIS A 7 9.49 -12.35 -6.85
C HIS A 7 8.43 -12.57 -5.75
N ALA A 8 8.82 -12.60 -4.48
CA ALA A 8 7.89 -12.71 -3.36
C ALA A 8 6.95 -11.48 -3.29
N GLY A 9 7.49 -10.27 -3.39
CA GLY A 9 6.67 -9.05 -3.39
C GLY A 9 5.70 -8.95 -4.57
N HIS A 10 6.04 -9.50 -5.75
CA HIS A 10 5.11 -9.57 -6.87
C HIS A 10 3.99 -10.60 -6.65
N ALA A 11 4.29 -11.74 -6.02
CA ALA A 11 3.29 -12.75 -5.70
C ALA A 11 2.31 -12.26 -4.62
N ASP A 12 2.78 -11.46 -3.65
CA ASP A 12 1.94 -10.84 -2.63
C ASP A 12 0.90 -9.91 -3.25
N ILE A 13 1.30 -9.04 -4.19
CA ILE A 13 0.39 -8.11 -4.88
C ILE A 13 -0.72 -8.87 -5.63
N VAL A 14 -0.40 -9.98 -6.28
CA VAL A 14 -1.39 -10.78 -7.01
C VAL A 14 -2.40 -11.42 -6.05
N ARG A 15 -1.94 -11.94 -4.90
CA ARG A 15 -2.84 -12.46 -3.85
C ARG A 15 -3.75 -11.37 -3.30
N GLU A 16 -3.19 -10.21 -2.94
CA GLU A 16 -3.93 -9.07 -2.38
C GLU A 16 -5.08 -8.61 -3.30
N LEU A 17 -4.84 -8.61 -4.61
CA LEU A 17 -5.87 -8.28 -5.61
C LEU A 17 -6.99 -9.31 -5.71
N ILE A 18 -6.72 -10.59 -5.45
CA ILE A 18 -7.72 -11.67 -5.50
C ILE A 18 -8.52 -11.72 -4.20
N ASP A 19 -7.84 -11.58 -3.06
CA ASP A 19 -8.43 -11.76 -1.73
C ASP A 19 -9.01 -10.45 -1.16
N GLY A 20 -8.68 -9.29 -1.75
CA GLY A 20 -9.08 -7.97 -1.27
C GLY A 20 -8.43 -7.56 0.05
N THR A 21 -7.42 -8.31 0.50
CA THR A 21 -6.67 -8.08 1.74
C THR A 21 -5.30 -7.45 1.41
N ALA A 22 -4.66 -6.80 2.38
CA ALA A 22 -3.32 -6.23 2.23
C ALA A 22 -2.38 -6.82 3.28
N GLY A 23 -1.16 -7.18 2.89
CA GLY A 23 -0.14 -7.75 3.77
C GLY A 23 0.08 -9.26 3.62
N PRO A 24 1.25 -9.78 4.07
CA PRO A 24 1.69 -11.15 3.81
C PRO A 24 1.00 -12.24 4.64
N LEU A 25 0.36 -11.93 5.78
CA LEU A 25 -0.16 -12.90 6.75
C LEU A 25 -1.42 -12.41 7.47
N PRO A 26 -2.44 -13.25 7.70
CA PRO A 26 -3.71 -12.90 8.37
C PRO A 26 -3.60 -12.49 9.85
N SER A 27 -2.38 -12.43 10.41
CA SER A 27 -2.11 -12.01 11.79
C SER A 27 -1.03 -10.94 11.89
N ASN A 28 -0.46 -10.51 10.77
CA ASN A 28 0.57 -9.50 10.72
C ASN A 28 0.57 -8.84 9.34
N ASP A 29 -0.46 -8.02 9.09
CA ASP A 29 -0.63 -7.27 7.84
C ASP A 29 0.53 -6.29 7.57
N ASN A 30 1.44 -6.11 8.54
CA ASN A 30 2.46 -5.06 8.53
C ASN A 30 1.84 -3.66 8.34
N LEU A 31 0.54 -3.57 8.57
CA LEU A 31 -0.24 -2.34 8.56
C LEU A 31 -0.28 -1.80 9.99
N PRO A 32 -0.18 -0.47 10.17
CA PRO A 32 -0.59 0.17 11.40
C PRO A 32 -1.93 -0.40 11.90
N PRO A 33 -2.13 -0.54 13.22
CA PRO A 33 -3.36 -1.08 13.82
C PRO A 33 -4.60 -0.18 13.62
N GLU A 34 -4.47 0.83 12.75
CA GLU A 34 -5.44 1.85 12.49
C GLU A 34 -6.54 1.32 11.56
N GLY A 35 -7.79 1.71 11.83
CA GLY A 35 -8.95 1.25 11.07
C GLY A 35 -9.05 1.85 9.67
N GLU A 36 -10.02 1.34 8.89
CA GLU A 36 -10.27 1.75 7.50
C GLU A 36 -10.42 3.26 7.30
N SER A 37 -11.09 3.96 8.23
CA SER A 37 -11.28 5.41 8.16
C SER A 37 -9.96 6.19 8.24
N TRP A 38 -9.03 5.74 9.07
CA TRP A 38 -7.70 6.34 9.17
C TRP A 38 -6.91 6.20 7.87
N TRP A 39 -7.04 5.03 7.21
CA TRP A 39 -6.40 4.79 5.92
C TRP A 39 -6.99 5.63 4.80
N LEU A 40 -8.31 5.84 4.78
CA LEU A 40 -8.96 6.74 3.82
C LEU A 40 -8.45 8.18 3.98
N ASP A 41 -8.39 8.68 5.21
CA ASP A 41 -7.88 10.02 5.52
C ASP A 41 -6.40 10.16 5.13
N TYR A 42 -5.59 9.14 5.44
CA TYR A 42 -4.17 9.12 5.09
C TYR A 42 -3.96 9.12 3.56
N ARG A 43 -4.69 8.27 2.84
CA ARG A 43 -4.66 8.19 1.37
C ARG A 43 -5.01 9.53 0.75
N GLN A 44 -6.08 10.18 1.22
CA GLN A 44 -6.49 11.50 0.73
C GLN A 44 -5.38 12.55 0.93
N ARG A 45 -4.71 12.55 2.10
CA ARG A 45 -3.60 13.49 2.36
C ARG A 45 -2.42 13.29 1.42
N VAL A 46 -2.02 12.04 1.18
CA VAL A 46 -0.91 11.72 0.26
C VAL A 46 -1.27 12.11 -1.17
N GLU A 47 -2.49 11.82 -1.61
CA GLU A 47 -2.97 12.18 -2.96
C GLU A 47 -2.95 13.70 -3.18
N GLN A 48 -3.44 14.48 -2.22
CA GLN A 48 -3.39 15.94 -2.33
C GLN A 48 -1.95 16.46 -2.41
N ALA A 49 -1.03 15.92 -1.60
CA ALA A 49 0.38 16.30 -1.66
C ALA A 49 1.02 16.00 -3.02
N ALA A 50 0.69 14.85 -3.63
CA ALA A 50 1.17 14.48 -4.95
C ALA A 50 0.64 15.41 -6.04
N LEU A 51 -0.65 15.75 -6.01
CA LEU A 51 -1.27 16.70 -6.94
C LEU A 51 -0.63 18.09 -6.81
N ASP A 52 -0.41 18.58 -5.60
CA ASP A 52 0.23 19.87 -5.37
C ASP A 52 1.68 19.90 -5.85
N ALA A 53 2.44 18.82 -5.65
CA ALA A 53 3.79 18.69 -6.16
C ALA A 53 3.82 18.68 -7.71
N SER A 54 2.86 17.99 -8.34
CA SER A 54 2.72 17.97 -9.80
C SER A 54 2.38 19.35 -10.36
N LYS A 55 1.55 20.14 -9.67
CA LYS A 55 1.23 21.51 -10.09
C LYS A 55 2.41 22.47 -9.95
N ARG A 56 3.26 22.29 -8.94
CA ARG A 56 4.47 23.11 -8.72
C ARG A 56 5.61 22.81 -9.69
N SER A 57 5.56 21.68 -10.37
CA SER A 57 6.57 21.24 -11.35
C SER A 57 6.18 21.53 -12.80
N SER A 58 5.01 22.15 -13.01
CA SER A 58 4.53 22.65 -14.31
C SER A 58 4.65 24.17 -14.36
#